data_AF-A0A1Q4G8C6-F1
#
_entry.id   AF-A0A1Q4G8C6-F1
#
_cell.length_a   1.000
_cell.length_b   1.000
_cell.length_c   1.000
_cell.angle_alpha   90.00
_cell.angle_beta   90.00
_cell.angle_gamma   90.00
#
_symmetry.space_group_name_H-M   'P 1'
#
loop_
_entity.id
_entity.type
_entity.pdbx_description
1 polymer ?
#
loop_
_entity_poly.entity_id
_entity_poly.type
_entity_poly.pdbx_seq_one_letter_code
_entity_poly.pdbx_strand_id
1 'polypeptide(L)'
;MSVTDEYYYVKRLSKVKRKGFLLEKTLIIDDTAEKSMLNYSNAIQIVEFVGNTNDGELLLLASYLKKFKNVENVRRIEKRYWKSEVFADYV
;
A
#
# COMPACT_ATOMS: atom_id res chain seq x y z
N MET A 1 18.23 28.98 2.79
CA MET A 1 17.54 27.94 2.01
C MET A 1 16.06 28.28 1.98
N SER A 2 15.53 28.56 0.80
CA SER A 2 14.09 28.77 0.61
C SER A 2 13.36 27.45 0.85
N VAL A 3 12.47 27.41 1.83
CA VAL A 3 11.51 26.33 2.00
C VAL A 3 10.50 26.49 0.87
N THR A 4 10.54 25.61 -0.12
CA THR A 4 9.50 25.54 -1.15
C THR A 4 8.38 24.66 -0.62
N ASP A 5 7.13 25.14 -0.67
CA ASP A 5 5.95 24.32 -0.45
C ASP A 5 5.85 23.30 -1.58
N GLU A 6 6.22 22.04 -1.32
CA GLU A 6 6.06 20.95 -2.27
C GLU A 6 4.60 20.47 -2.27
N TYR A 7 3.93 20.65 -3.41
CA TYR A 7 2.57 20.18 -3.60
C TYR A 7 2.55 18.76 -4.17
N TYR A 8 1.99 17.82 -3.41
CA TYR A 8 1.81 16.44 -3.84
C TYR A 8 0.38 16.16 -4.30
N TYR A 9 0.24 15.46 -5.43
CA TYR A 9 -1.06 14.92 -5.85
C TYR A 9 -1.41 13.70 -4.99
N VAL A 10 -2.32 13.89 -4.02
CA VAL A 10 -2.72 12.84 -3.08
C VAL A 10 -3.94 12.07 -3.56
N LYS A 11 -3.87 10.74 -3.50
CA LYS A 11 -4.99 9.81 -3.70
C LYS A 11 -5.83 9.72 -2.43
N ARG A 12 -6.91 10.51 -2.40
CA ARG A 12 -7.81 10.62 -1.23
C ARG A 12 -8.84 9.48 -1.21
N LEU A 13 -8.67 8.49 -0.32
CA LEU A 13 -9.66 7.41 -0.16
C LEU A 13 -11.01 7.88 0.41
N SER A 14 -11.11 9.11 0.95
CA SER A 14 -12.41 9.69 1.28
C SER A 14 -13.37 9.75 0.08
N LYS A 15 -12.83 9.86 -1.15
CA LYS A 15 -13.63 9.77 -2.39
C LYS A 15 -14.19 8.36 -2.61
N VAL A 16 -13.41 7.33 -2.29
CA VAL A 16 -13.80 5.91 -2.38
C VAL A 16 -14.83 5.59 -1.29
N LYS A 17 -14.61 6.08 -0.05
CA LYS A 17 -15.58 5.96 1.05
C LYS A 17 -16.95 6.55 0.69
N ARG A 18 -16.99 7.72 0.05
CA ARG A 18 -18.26 8.34 -0.41
C ARG A 18 -19.01 7.50 -1.45
N LYS A 19 -18.35 6.54 -2.11
CA LYS A 19 -18.98 5.57 -3.02
C LYS A 19 -19.48 4.31 -2.31
N GLY A 20 -19.46 4.25 -0.98
CA GLY A 20 -19.99 3.14 -0.18
C GLY A 20 -18.95 2.09 0.24
N PHE A 21 -17.67 2.28 -0.10
CA PHE A 21 -16.61 1.36 0.32
C PHE A 21 -16.15 1.63 1.76
N LEU A 22 -15.99 0.57 2.54
CA LEU A 22 -15.44 0.65 3.89
C LEU A 22 -13.92 0.80 3.82
N LEU A 23 -13.35 1.80 4.51
CA LEU A 23 -11.89 1.97 4.54
C LEU A 23 -11.23 0.83 5.32
N GLU A 24 -11.95 0.19 6.23
CA GLU A 24 -11.56 -1.00 6.97
C GLU A 24 -11.36 -2.21 6.04
N LYS A 25 -11.89 -2.16 4.82
CA LYS A 25 -11.80 -3.20 3.79
C LYS A 25 -11.13 -2.71 2.50
N THR A 26 -10.49 -1.55 2.51
CA THR A 26 -9.85 -0.95 1.34
C THR A 26 -8.34 -0.89 1.53
N LEU A 27 -7.57 -1.24 0.49
CA LEU A 27 -6.13 -1.02 0.44
C LEU A 27 -5.80 -0.10 -0.74
N ILE A 28 -4.73 0.68 -0.61
CA ILE A 28 -4.10 1.41 -1.72
C ILE A 28 -2.69 0.88 -1.90
N ILE A 29 -2.35 0.52 -3.12
CA ILE A 29 -1.02 0.02 -3.50
C ILE A 29 -0.39 1.11 -4.36
N ASP A 30 0.79 1.57 -3.96
CA ASP A 30 1.50 2.64 -4.64
C ASP A 30 3.01 2.52 -4.44
N ASP A 31 3.79 3.02 -5.38
CA ASP A 31 5.26 3.02 -5.32
C ASP A 31 5.82 4.15 -4.45
N THR A 32 5.02 5.20 -4.19
CA THR A 32 5.46 6.35 -3.39
C THR A 32 4.54 6.67 -2.21
N ALA A 33 5.13 7.06 -1.09
CA ALA A 33 4.42 7.28 0.17
C ALA A 33 3.50 8.51 0.09
N GLU A 34 3.91 9.56 -0.63
CA GLU A 34 3.28 10.87 -0.69
C GLU A 34 1.88 10.80 -1.33
N LYS A 35 1.71 9.95 -2.34
CA LYS A 35 0.41 9.69 -2.98
C LYS A 35 -0.61 9.14 -1.98
N SER A 36 -0.16 8.50 -0.90
CA SER A 36 -0.98 7.89 0.14
C SER A 36 -0.95 8.62 1.49
N MET A 37 -0.35 9.83 1.55
CA MET A 37 -0.06 10.52 2.82
C MET A 37 -1.27 10.79 3.73
N LEU A 38 -2.48 10.84 3.18
CA LEU A 38 -3.72 11.01 3.94
C LEU A 38 -4.35 9.68 4.38
N ASN A 39 -3.75 8.55 4.02
CA ASN A 39 -4.31 7.20 4.17
C ASN A 39 -3.22 6.14 4.46
N TYR A 40 -2.17 6.47 5.22
CA TYR A 40 -1.04 5.55 5.51
C TYR A 40 -1.49 4.17 6.00
N SER A 41 -2.48 4.10 6.89
CA SER A 41 -2.98 2.82 7.41
C SER A 41 -3.60 1.90 6.33
N ASN A 42 -4.02 2.47 5.21
CA ASN A 42 -4.55 1.72 4.06
C ASN A 42 -3.48 1.40 3.01
N ALA A 43 -2.28 1.97 3.14
CA ALA A 43 -1.25 1.91 2.12
C ALA A 43 -0.36 0.67 2.24
N ILE A 44 -0.09 0.04 1.11
CA ILE A 44 1.03 -0.88 0.92
C ILE A 44 1.95 -0.20 -0.09
N GLN A 45 3.14 0.19 0.37
CA GLN A 45 4.16 0.73 -0.53
C GLN A 45 4.88 -0.43 -1.21
N ILE A 46 4.97 -0.38 -2.54
CA ILE A 46 5.70 -1.36 -3.36
C ILE A 46 6.90 -0.70 -4.03
N VAL A 47 7.79 -1.50 -4.61
CA VAL A 47 8.89 -0.98 -5.43
C VAL A 47 8.39 -0.65 -6.82
N GLU A 48 8.88 0.45 -7.38
CA GLU A 48 8.60 0.85 -8.76
C GLU A 48 9.10 -0.19 -9.77
N PHE A 49 8.35 -0.38 -10.84
CA PHE A 49 8.78 -1.24 -11.93
C PHE A 49 9.64 -0.45 -12.93
N VAL A 50 10.93 -0.79 -13.02
CA VAL A 50 11.92 -0.10 -13.88
C VAL A 50 12.22 -0.85 -15.19
N GLY A 51 11.38 -1.82 -15.58
CA GLY A 51 11.57 -2.63 -16.80
C GLY A 51 12.40 -3.90 -16.61
N ASN A 52 12.70 -4.31 -15.38
CA ASN A 52 13.41 -5.56 -15.11
C ASN A 52 12.53 -6.78 -15.41
N THR A 53 12.91 -7.61 -16.38
CA THR A 53 12.15 -8.81 -16.76
C THR A 53 12.11 -9.89 -15.69
N ASN A 54 13.00 -9.84 -14.70
CA ASN A 54 13.04 -10.75 -13.56
C ASN A 54 12.33 -10.16 -12.32
N ASP A 55 11.57 -9.07 -12.47
CA ASP A 55 10.79 -8.50 -11.38
C ASP A 55 9.70 -9.46 -10.90
N GLY A 56 9.62 -9.66 -9.59
CA GLY A 56 8.63 -10.50 -8.92
C GLY A 56 7.78 -9.74 -7.89
N GLU A 57 7.83 -8.41 -7.86
CA GLU A 57 7.22 -7.60 -6.79
C GLU A 57 5.71 -7.88 -6.68
N LEU A 58 5.01 -7.94 -7.83
CA LEU A 58 3.58 -8.21 -7.86
C LEU A 58 3.22 -9.66 -7.48
N LEU A 59 4.11 -10.63 -7.71
CA LEU A 59 3.91 -12.01 -7.27
C LEU A 59 4.00 -12.12 -5.76
N LEU A 60 5.00 -11.46 -5.15
CA LEU A 60 5.11 -11.35 -3.70
C LEU A 60 3.90 -10.64 -3.11
N LEU A 61 3.47 -9.52 -3.72
CA LEU A 61 2.31 -8.76 -3.29
C LEU A 61 1.03 -9.61 -3.34
N ALA A 62 0.82 -10.39 -4.40
CA ALA A 62 -0.33 -11.27 -4.52
C ALA A 62 -0.38 -12.31 -3.39
N SER A 63 0.79 -12.83 -2.97
CA SER A 63 0.87 -13.72 -1.79
C SER A 63 0.48 -12.97 -0.51
N TYR A 64 1.08 -11.80 -0.28
CA TYR A 64 0.80 -10.98 0.89
C TYR A 64 -0.68 -10.59 1.02
N LEU A 65 -1.33 -10.23 -0.09
CA LEU A 65 -2.73 -9.79 -0.11
C LEU A 65 -3.71 -10.87 0.38
N LYS A 66 -3.36 -12.16 0.30
CA LYS A 66 -4.20 -13.25 0.83
C LYS A 66 -4.44 -13.12 2.34
N LYS A 67 -3.50 -12.53 3.09
CA LYS A 67 -3.61 -12.31 4.54
C LYS A 67 -4.79 -11.42 4.92
N PHE A 68 -5.24 -10.54 4.02
CA PHE A 68 -6.30 -9.57 4.31
C PHE A 68 -7.72 -10.08 4.06
N LYS A 69 -7.88 -11.26 3.40
CA LYS A 69 -9.19 -11.78 2.97
C LYS A 69 -10.24 -11.80 4.10
N ASN A 70 -9.83 -12.22 5.30
CA ASN A 70 -10.71 -12.37 6.47
C ASN A 70 -10.47 -11.30 7.53
N VAL A 71 -9.61 -10.31 7.28
CA VAL A 71 -9.28 -9.26 8.25
C VAL A 71 -10.44 -8.29 8.36
N GLU A 72 -10.97 -8.10 9.55
CA GLU A 72 -12.08 -7.17 9.81
C GLU A 72 -11.71 -5.73 9.45
N ASN A 73 -10.53 -5.29 9.90
CA ASN A 73 -10.03 -3.94 9.65
C ASN A 73 -8.56 -3.94 9.22
N VAL A 74 -8.33 -3.79 7.91
CA VAL A 74 -6.99 -3.81 7.32
C VAL A 74 -6.10 -2.67 7.84
N ARG A 75 -6.67 -1.59 8.38
CA ARG A 75 -5.94 -0.42 8.89
C ARG A 75 -5.13 -0.70 10.16
N ARG A 76 -5.43 -1.80 10.86
CA ARG A 76 -4.74 -2.19 12.11
C ARG A 76 -3.45 -2.98 11.87
N ILE A 77 -3.19 -3.38 10.63
CA ILE A 77 -2.04 -4.20 10.26
C ILE A 77 -0.84 -3.30 9.91
N GLU A 78 0.33 -3.60 10.44
CA GLU A 78 1.61 -3.01 10.03
C GLU A 78 1.93 -3.52 8.61
N LYS A 79 2.26 -2.62 7.66
CA LYS A 79 2.50 -2.99 6.25
C LYS A 79 3.84 -2.55 5.68
N ARG A 80 4.70 -1.88 6.46
CA ARG A 80 6.01 -1.39 5.96
C ARG A 80 6.98 -2.55 5.75
N TYR A 81 6.85 -3.63 6.51
CA TYR A 81 7.73 -4.80 6.44
C TYR A 81 7.13 -5.98 5.67
N TRP A 82 6.09 -5.73 4.85
CA TRP A 82 5.31 -6.77 4.20
C TRP A 82 6.12 -7.78 3.39
N LYS A 83 7.20 -7.33 2.73
CA LYS A 83 8.09 -8.23 1.97
C LYS A 83 8.83 -9.20 2.86
N SER A 84 9.41 -8.72 3.97
CA SER A 84 10.11 -9.56 4.93
C SER A 84 9.19 -10.61 5.54
N GLU A 85 7.91 -10.28 5.77
CA GLU A 85 6.91 -11.24 6.24
C GLU A 85 6.65 -12.34 5.20
N VAL A 86 6.53 -11.99 3.92
CA VAL A 86 6.35 -12.98 2.85
C VAL A 86 7.57 -13.89 2.75
N PHE A 87 8.80 -13.37 2.87
CA PHE A 87 10.01 -14.19 2.82
C PHE A 87 10.16 -15.11 4.04
N ALA A 88 9.74 -14.67 5.22
CA ALA A 88 9.75 -15.51 6.43
C ALA A 88 8.82 -16.73 6.31
N ASP A 89 7.74 -16.64 5.53
CA ASP A 89 6.82 -17.76 5.27
C ASP A 89 7.45 -18.87 4.37
N TYR A 90 8.62 -18.63 3.76
CA TYR A 90 9.33 -19.60 2.90
C TYR A 90 10.57 -20.23 3.57
N VAL A 91 10.87 -19.89 4.83
CA VAL A 91 11.99 -20.45 5.61
C VAL A 91 11.44 -21.33 6.73
#